data_AF-A0A9Q3V978-F1
#
_entry.id   AF-A0A9Q3V978-F1
#
_cell.length_a   1.000
_cell.length_b   1.000
_cell.length_c   1.000
_cell.angle_alpha   90.00
_cell.angle_beta   90.00
_cell.angle_gamma   90.00
#
_symmetry.space_group_name_H-M   'P 1'
#
loop_
_entity.id
_entity.type
_entity.pdbx_description
1 polymer ?
#
loop_
_entity_poly.entity_id
_entity_poly.type
_entity_poly.pdbx_seq_one_letter_code
_entity_poly.pdbx_strand_id
1 'polypeptide(L)' 'MGVKNKLKEIRMKEYMMNQKEFCKVIGISQSTYSPIEKNIKQGNAETVLKIAKALSRPVEQIWFLED' A
#
# COMPACT_ATOMS: atom_id res chain seq x y z
N MET A 1 15.27 -11.05 -5.30
CA MET A 1 14.18 -10.94 -6.29
C MET A 1 12.82 -11.10 -5.61
N GLY A 2 12.30 -10.01 -5.06
CA GLY A 2 10.97 -9.98 -4.43
C GLY A 2 10.26 -8.67 -4.75
N VAL A 3 8.94 -8.69 -4.83
CA VAL A 3 8.15 -7.46 -4.95
C VAL A 3 8.15 -6.77 -3.58
N LYS A 4 8.45 -5.47 -3.56
CA LYS A 4 8.32 -4.58 -2.40
C LYS A 4 7.41 -3.40 -2.71
N ASN A 5 7.00 -2.67 -1.67
CA ASN A 5 6.21 -1.46 -1.79
C ASN A 5 6.71 -0.30 -0.91
N LYS A 6 6.24 0.90 -1.24
CA LYS A 6 6.54 2.17 -0.58
C LYS A 6 5.34 2.72 0.21
N LEU A 7 4.36 1.89 0.55
CA LEU A 7 3.12 2.34 1.21
C LEU A 7 3.39 3.04 2.54
N LYS A 8 4.36 2.56 3.32
CA LYS A 8 4.76 3.19 4.58
C LYS A 8 5.25 4.62 4.37
N GLU A 9 6.05 4.83 3.32
CA GLU A 9 6.58 6.13 2.97
C GLU A 9 5.47 7.08 2.52
N ILE A 10 4.58 6.62 1.63
CA ILE A 10 3.42 7.39 1.16
C ILE A 10 2.55 7.80 2.35
N ARG A 11 2.22 6.85 3.23
CA ARG A 11 1.38 7.12 4.41
C ARG A 11 2.03 8.14 5.35
N MET A 12 3.33 8.02 5.62
CA MET A 12 4.03 8.87 6.59
C MET A 12 4.40 10.25 6.03
N LYS A 13 4.76 10.36 4.75
CA LYS A 13 5.20 11.62 4.14
C LYS A 13 4.04 12.46 3.62
N GLU A 14 3.04 11.82 3.02
CA GLU A 14 2.00 12.55 2.28
C GLU A 14 0.72 12.71 3.08
N TYR A 15 0.31 11.63 3.75
CA TYR A 15 -0.94 11.63 4.52
C TYR A 15 -0.71 11.98 5.99
N MET A 16 0.48 11.70 6.54
CA MET A 16 0.83 11.88 7.96
C MET A 16 -0.19 11.26 8.93
N MET A 17 -0.77 10.13 8.52
CA MET A 17 -1.85 9.45 9.24
C MET A 17 -1.38 8.14 9.88
N ASN A 18 -2.08 7.74 10.95
CA ASN A 18 -1.90 6.38 11.46
C ASN A 18 -2.49 5.35 10.47
N GLN A 19 -2.11 4.07 10.61
CA GLN A 19 -2.57 3.03 9.69
C GLN A 19 -4.10 2.93 9.63
N LYS A 20 -4.81 3.14 10.76
CA LYS A 20 -6.27 3.00 10.85
C LYS A 20 -6.98 4.09 10.05
N GLU A 21 -6.50 5.33 10.14
CA GLU A 21 -7.00 6.47 9.35
C GLU A 21 -6.71 6.27 7.87
N PHE A 22 -5.47 5.91 7.54
CA PHE A 22 -5.07 5.68 6.16
C PHE A 22 -5.91 4.59 5.49
N CYS A 23 -6.19 3.49 6.20
CA CYS A 23 -7.06 2.41 5.73
C CYS A 23 -8.47 2.88 5.35
N LYS A 24 -9.01 3.90 6.05
CA LYS A 24 -10.31 4.49 5.69
C LYS A 24 -10.24 5.27 4.38
N VAL A 25 -9.12 5.95 4.13
CA VAL A 25 -8.88 6.69 2.88
C VAL A 25 -8.76 5.73 1.70
N ILE A 26 -7.97 4.66 1.84
CA ILE A 26 -7.76 3.69 0.76
C ILE A 26 -8.85 2.62 0.63
N GLY A 27 -9.81 2.58 1.56
CA GLY A 27 -10.97 1.68 1.50
C GLY A 27 -10.65 0.20 1.70
N ILE A 28 -9.63 -0.15 2.49
CA ILE A 28 -9.30 -1.55 2.84
C ILE A 28 -9.18 -1.74 4.35
N SER A 29 -9.29 -2.99 4.81
CA SER A 29 -9.14 -3.28 6.25
C SER A 29 -7.70 -3.11 6.72
N GLN A 30 -7.53 -2.69 7.99
CA GLN A 30 -6.21 -2.58 8.61
C GLN A 30 -5.46 -3.92 8.67
N SER A 31 -6.19 -5.03 8.85
CA SER A 31 -5.63 -6.39 8.83
C SER A 31 -5.10 -6.80 7.45
N THR A 32 -5.67 -6.26 6.37
CA THR A 32 -5.16 -6.45 5.02
C THR A 32 -3.97 -5.54 4.76
N TYR A 33 -4.09 -4.27 5.13
CA TYR A 33 -3.08 -3.24 4.89
C TYR A 33 -1.77 -3.47 5.63
N SER A 34 -1.81 -3.77 6.94
CA SER A 34 -0.61 -3.84 7.79
C SER A 34 0.46 -4.82 7.28
N PRO A 35 0.14 -6.08 6.93
CA PRO A 35 1.11 -6.99 6.34
C PRO A 35 1.54 -6.60 4.91
N ILE A 36 0.73 -5.84 4.17
CA ILE A 36 1.14 -5.27 2.88
C ILE A 36 2.18 -4.19 3.08
N GLU A 37 1.91 -3.19 3.91
CA GLU A 37 2.85 -2.12 4.25
C GLU A 37 4.20 -2.67 4.74
N LYS A 38 4.19 -3.77 5.49
CA LYS A 38 5.40 -4.43 6.01
C LYS A 38 6.12 -5.33 5.01
N ASN A 39 5.66 -5.41 3.76
CA ASN A 39 6.18 -6.32 2.74
C ASN A 39 6.13 -7.82 3.14
N ILE A 40 5.24 -8.20 4.05
CA ILE A 40 5.02 -9.61 4.44
C ILE A 40 4.20 -10.34 3.35
N LYS A 41 3.26 -9.63 2.73
CA LYS A 41 2.52 -10.05 1.53
C LYS A 41 2.31 -8.84 0.63
N GLN A 42 2.03 -9.02 -0.65
CA GLN A 42 1.76 -7.87 -1.54
C GLN A 42 0.28 -7.58 -1.74
N GLY A 43 -0.59 -8.52 -1.35
CA GLY A 43 -1.99 -8.52 -1.74
C GLY A 43 -2.19 -9.20 -3.09
N ASN A 44 -3.43 -9.54 -3.41
CA ASN A 44 -3.78 -10.01 -4.75
C ASN A 44 -3.90 -8.82 -5.71
N ALA A 45 -4.00 -9.11 -7.02
CA ALA A 45 -4.12 -8.07 -8.05
C ALA A 45 -5.26 -7.07 -7.76
N GLU A 46 -6.41 -7.55 -7.28
CA GLU A 46 -7.54 -6.69 -6.92
C GLU A 46 -7.20 -5.70 -5.80
N THR A 47 -6.54 -6.17 -4.73
CA THR A 47 -6.13 -5.31 -3.60
C THR A 47 -5.12 -4.26 -4.04
N VAL A 48 -4.12 -4.67 -4.84
CA VAL A 48 -3.10 -3.78 -5.39
C VAL A 48 -3.73 -2.68 -6.24
N LEU A 49 -4.66 -3.06 -7.13
CA LEU A 49 -5.38 -2.11 -7.99
C LEU A 49 -6.31 -1.18 -7.19
N LYS A 50 -6.99 -1.68 -6.15
CA LYS A 50 -7.82 -0.84 -5.27
C LYS A 50 -7.00 0.23 -4.57
N ILE A 51 -5.86 -0.16 -4.00
CA ILE A 51 -4.95 0.78 -3.32
C ILE A 51 -4.40 1.80 -4.33
N ALA A 52 -3.92 1.35 -5.48
CA ALA A 52 -3.41 2.21 -6.54
C ALA A 52 -4.46 3.25 -7.00
N LYS A 53 -5.69 2.80 -7.21
CA LYS A 53 -6.83 3.68 -7.54
C LYS A 53 -7.13 4.68 -6.43
N ALA A 54 -7.14 4.26 -5.17
CA ALA A 54 -7.43 5.14 -4.05
C ALA A 54 -6.33 6.19 -3.82
N LEU A 55 -5.08 5.84 -4.11
CA LEU A 55 -3.95 6.77 -4.07
C LEU A 55 -3.80 7.60 -5.35
N SER A 56 -4.68 7.39 -6.35
CA SER A 56 -4.62 8.01 -7.66
C SER A 56 -3.23 7.90 -8.32
N ARG A 57 -2.62 6.71 -8.23
CA ARG A 57 -1.26 6.44 -8.70
C ARG A 57 -1.16 5.13 -9.46
N PRO A 58 -0.24 5.02 -10.43
CA PRO A 58 0.12 3.75 -11.06
C PRO A 58 0.68 2.76 -10.03
N VAL A 59 0.44 1.46 -10.27
CA VAL A 59 0.95 0.39 -9.42
C VAL A 59 2.49 0.44 -9.35
N GLU A 60 3.18 0.72 -10.45
CA GLU A 60 4.65 0.78 -10.48
C GLU A 60 5.26 1.92 -9.65
N GLN A 61 4.47 2.95 -9.28
CA GLN A 61 4.95 4.00 -8.38
C GLN A 61 4.89 3.59 -6.91
N ILE A 62 4.06 2.59 -6.59
CA ILE A 62 3.84 2.12 -5.23
C ILE A 62 4.61 0.82 -4.99
N TRP A 63 4.60 -0.10 -5.95
CA TRP A 63 5.27 -1.40 -5.92
C TRP A 63 6.45 -1.45 -6.89
N PHE A 64 7.52 -2.13 -6.50
CA PHE A 64 8.74 -2.28 -7.29
C PHE A 64 9.35 -3.66 -7.07
N LEU A 65 10.16 -4.12 -8.02
CA LEU A 65 10.96 -5.33 -7.87
C LEU A 65 12.29 -4.98 -7.20
N GLU A 66 12.62 -5.69 -6.12
CA GLU A 66 13.94 -5.61 -5.47
C GLU A 66 14.76 -6.84 -5.89
N ASP A 67 15.96 -6.58 -6.40
CA ASP A 67 16.93 -7.59 -6.84
C ASP A 67 17.44 -8.47 -5.68
#